data_AF-A0A2C9LJ05-F1
#
_entry.id   AF-A0A2C9LJ05-F1
#
_cell.length_a   1.000
_cell.length_b   1.000
_cell.length_c   1.000
_cell.angle_alpha   90.00
_cell.angle_beta   90.00
_cell.angle_gamma   90.00
#
_symmetry.space_group_name_H-M   'P 1'
#
loop_
_entity.id
_entity.type
_entity.pdbx_description
1 polymer ?
#
loop_
_entity_poly.entity_id
_entity_poly.type
_entity_poly.pdbx_seq_one_letter_code
_entity_poly.pdbx_strand_id
1 'polypeptide(L)'
;MEVISGGHLPGKVVRHTCCWGDTWYIVMDEQDAAEKLNVDFEKDKVLCPVPYGGMLLINNMIPHRSLNNISDEIRWSLDLRWQNPEKSVGFYGLKEGVLMRSAKNPVTKIDWEGFNKVDRYRKAELDSKDKVEDDPFDTIIVGPWMKKWEMTHTNRHTDRLNSRNDSTWHKA
;
A
#
# COMPACT_ATOMS: atom_id res chain seq x y z
N MET A 1 -0.50 10.95 11.42
CA MET A 1 -0.37 10.81 9.96
C MET A 1 -0.20 12.20 9.39
N GLU A 2 0.69 12.41 8.43
CA GLU A 2 0.78 13.68 7.69
C GLU A 2 0.14 13.49 6.31
N VAL A 3 -0.63 14.48 5.86
CA VAL A 3 -1.29 14.48 4.55
C VAL A 3 -0.98 15.77 3.81
N ILE A 4 -1.11 15.74 2.48
CA ILE A 4 -1.14 16.96 1.66
C ILE A 4 -2.60 17.33 1.41
N SER A 5 -3.08 18.37 2.11
CA SER A 5 -4.42 18.89 1.96
C SER A 5 -4.70 19.26 0.50
N GLY A 6 -5.87 18.89 -0.03
CA GLY A 6 -6.22 19.14 -1.43
C GLY A 6 -5.44 18.35 -2.48
N GLY A 7 -4.35 17.64 -2.13
CA GLY A 7 -3.49 16.94 -3.11
C GLY A 7 -4.17 15.84 -3.93
N HIS A 8 -5.34 15.37 -3.50
CA HIS A 8 -6.16 14.41 -4.25
C HIS A 8 -7.06 15.04 -5.31
N LEU A 9 -7.30 16.36 -5.25
CA LEU A 9 -8.30 17.04 -6.08
C LEU A 9 -8.03 16.92 -7.59
N PRO A 10 -6.77 16.99 -8.07
CA PRO A 10 -6.51 16.85 -9.50
C PRO A 10 -6.72 15.42 -10.04
N GLY A 11 -6.85 14.42 -9.16
CA GLY A 11 -7.02 13.02 -9.57
C GLY A 11 -5.81 12.44 -10.31
N LYS A 12 -4.61 12.98 -10.09
CA LYS A 12 -3.37 12.58 -10.77
C LYS A 12 -2.46 11.77 -9.85
N VAL A 13 -1.72 10.84 -10.45
CA VAL A 13 -0.62 10.14 -9.78
C VAL A 13 0.68 10.88 -10.09
N VAL A 14 1.55 10.97 -9.09
CA VAL A 14 2.87 11.61 -9.19
C VAL A 14 3.97 10.56 -9.26
N ARG A 15 5.14 11.00 -9.70
CA ARG A 15 6.33 10.16 -9.78
C ARG A 15 6.70 9.65 -8.38
N HIS A 16 6.94 8.35 -8.33
CA HIS A 16 7.47 7.67 -7.17
C HIS A 16 8.67 6.84 -7.59
N THR A 17 9.65 6.71 -6.72
CA THR A 17 10.81 5.82 -6.91
C THR A 17 10.87 4.80 -5.79
N CYS A 18 11.47 3.65 -6.04
CA CYS A 18 11.87 2.71 -4.99
C CYS A 18 13.40 2.68 -4.91
N CYS A 19 14.02 2.36 -3.79
CA CYS A 19 13.44 2.38 -2.46
C CYS A 19 14.14 3.45 -1.63
N TRP A 20 13.58 3.82 -0.49
CA TRP A 20 14.21 4.79 0.39
C TRP A 20 15.23 4.11 1.31
N GLY A 21 16.52 4.41 1.12
CA GLY A 21 17.61 3.87 1.94
C GLY A 21 17.61 2.33 1.99
N ASP A 22 17.72 1.77 3.19
CA ASP A 22 17.70 0.31 3.43
C ASP A 22 16.29 -0.29 3.56
N THR A 23 15.25 0.45 3.15
CA THR A 23 13.84 0.02 3.29
C THR A 23 13.23 -0.37 1.94
N TRP A 24 11.97 -0.83 1.96
CA TRP A 24 11.13 -1.04 0.76
C TRP A 24 10.16 0.12 0.52
N TYR A 25 10.27 1.23 1.26
CA TYR A 25 9.38 2.36 1.10
C TYR A 25 9.62 3.07 -0.23
N ILE A 26 8.53 3.55 -0.82
CA ILE A 26 8.57 4.38 -2.02
C ILE A 26 8.75 5.85 -1.63
N VAL A 27 9.49 6.58 -2.45
CA VAL A 27 9.70 8.02 -2.30
C VAL A 27 8.84 8.73 -3.31
N MET A 28 8.03 9.69 -2.86
CA MET A 28 7.30 10.60 -3.73
C MET A 28 8.20 11.77 -4.10
N ASP A 29 8.27 12.11 -5.38
CA ASP A 29 8.99 13.30 -5.84
C ASP A 29 8.18 14.56 -5.47
N GLU A 30 8.72 15.40 -4.58
CA GLU A 30 8.01 16.58 -4.08
C GLU A 30 7.85 17.67 -5.15
N GLN A 31 8.80 17.79 -6.09
CA GLN A 31 8.68 18.77 -7.17
C GLN A 31 7.59 18.34 -8.15
N ASP A 32 7.59 17.08 -8.60
CA ASP A 32 6.55 16.53 -9.47
C ASP A 32 5.17 16.61 -8.79
N ALA A 33 5.11 16.39 -7.48
CA ALA A 33 3.89 16.53 -6.71
C ALA A 33 3.39 17.96 -6.61
N ALA A 34 4.26 18.94 -6.33
CA ALA A 34 3.88 20.35 -6.26
C ALA A 34 3.26 20.82 -7.59
N GLU A 35 3.91 20.46 -8.70
CA GLU A 35 3.48 20.84 -10.05
C GLU A 35 2.19 20.12 -10.47
N LYS A 36 2.13 18.78 -10.37
CA LYS A 36 0.98 18.01 -10.89
C LYS A 36 -0.23 18.08 -9.99
N LEU A 37 -0.03 18.16 -8.67
CA LEU A 37 -1.12 18.21 -7.71
C LEU A 37 -1.57 19.64 -7.41
N ASN A 38 -0.83 20.65 -7.90
CA ASN A 38 -1.11 22.07 -7.65
C ASN A 38 -1.22 22.34 -6.13
N VAL A 39 -0.18 21.94 -5.41
CA VAL A 39 -0.07 22.05 -3.94
C VAL A 39 1.18 22.82 -3.57
N ASP A 40 1.10 23.56 -2.47
CA ASP A 40 2.23 24.22 -1.82
C ASP A 40 2.56 23.44 -0.55
N PHE A 41 3.68 22.70 -0.57
CA PHE A 41 4.07 21.84 0.54
C PHE A 41 4.15 22.60 1.87
N GLU A 42 4.61 23.85 1.88
CA GLU A 42 4.76 24.62 3.12
C GLU A 42 3.41 25.01 3.75
N LYS A 43 2.35 25.08 2.95
CA LYS A 43 1.00 25.43 3.41
C LYS A 43 0.09 24.21 3.56
N ASP A 44 0.24 23.23 2.67
CA ASP A 44 -0.71 22.14 2.49
C ASP A 44 -0.30 20.86 3.24
N LYS A 45 0.94 20.77 3.75
CA LYS A 45 1.33 19.72 4.71
C LYS A 45 0.53 19.90 6.00
N VAL A 46 -0.33 18.93 6.29
CA VAL A 46 -1.17 18.93 7.50
C VAL A 46 -0.90 17.67 8.32
N LEU A 47 -0.52 17.88 9.58
CA LEU A 47 -0.49 16.82 10.57
C LEU A 47 -1.92 16.55 11.06
N CYS A 48 -2.36 15.30 10.96
CA CYS A 48 -3.66 14.87 11.46
C CYS A 48 -3.47 14.12 12.79
N PRO A 49 -3.60 14.81 13.95
CA PRO A 49 -3.68 14.14 15.24
C PRO A 49 -5.03 13.42 15.33
N VAL A 50 -5.00 12.15 15.76
CA VAL A 50 -6.19 11.33 15.92
C VAL A 50 -6.20 10.82 17.36
N PRO A 51 -7.20 11.19 18.18
CA PRO A 51 -7.29 10.70 19.55
C PRO A 51 -7.64 9.20 19.56
N TYR A 52 -7.46 8.55 20.71
CA TYR A 52 -7.87 7.16 20.90
C TYR A 52 -9.36 6.96 20.54
N GLY A 53 -9.65 5.93 19.74
CA GLY A 53 -10.99 5.67 19.20
C GLY A 53 -11.40 6.58 18.02
N GLY A 54 -10.60 7.59 17.69
CA GLY A 54 -10.80 8.42 16.50
C GLY A 54 -10.48 7.69 15.20
N MET A 55 -10.96 8.25 14.09
CA MET A 55 -10.65 7.74 12.76
C MET A 55 -10.28 8.88 11.81
N LEU A 56 -9.39 8.59 10.87
CA LEU A 56 -9.08 9.47 9.74
C LEU A 56 -9.52 8.77 8.45
N LEU A 57 -10.44 9.38 7.72
CA LEU A 57 -10.88 8.91 6.42
C LEU A 57 -10.12 9.67 5.34
N ILE A 58 -9.45 8.93 4.46
CA ILE A 58 -8.64 9.51 3.38
C ILE A 58 -9.11 9.00 2.02
N ASN A 59 -9.10 9.89 1.03
CA ASN A 59 -9.28 9.52 -0.36
C ASN A 59 -8.08 8.70 -0.86
N ASN A 60 -8.29 7.73 -1.76
CA ASN A 60 -7.21 6.88 -2.31
C ASN A 60 -6.09 7.67 -3.02
N MET A 61 -6.38 8.89 -3.47
CA MET A 61 -5.43 9.74 -4.20
C MET A 61 -4.73 10.78 -3.31
N ILE A 62 -5.02 10.84 -2.00
CA ILE A 62 -4.38 11.84 -1.14
C ILE A 62 -2.94 11.41 -0.83
N PRO A 63 -1.93 12.24 -1.12
CA PRO A 63 -0.58 11.98 -0.65
C PRO A 63 -0.55 12.02 0.87
N HIS A 64 0.02 11.00 1.50
CA HIS A 64 0.13 10.89 2.94
C HIS A 64 1.35 10.06 3.34
N ARG A 65 1.88 10.32 4.54
CA ARG A 65 2.98 9.54 5.11
C ARG A 65 2.85 9.36 6.62
N SER A 66 3.46 8.29 7.10
CA SER A 66 3.79 8.16 8.52
C SER A 66 5.03 8.99 8.84
N LEU A 67 5.05 9.56 10.03
CA LEU A 67 6.24 10.18 10.62
C LEU A 67 6.86 9.23 11.64
N ASN A 68 8.17 9.40 11.86
CA ASN A 68 8.92 8.68 12.88
C ASN A 68 8.33 8.95 14.26
N ASN A 69 8.20 7.89 15.06
CA ASN A 69 7.80 8.02 16.45
C ASN A 69 9.04 8.35 17.30
N ILE A 70 9.08 9.56 17.84
CA ILE A 70 10.18 10.05 18.70
C ILE A 70 9.79 10.04 20.19
N SER A 71 8.65 9.45 20.53
CA SER A 71 8.19 9.28 21.91
C SER A 71 8.56 7.90 22.45
N ASP A 72 8.47 7.73 23.78
CA ASP A 72 8.70 6.45 24.46
C ASP A 72 7.44 5.56 24.49
N GLU A 73 6.34 5.98 23.86
CA GLU A 73 5.09 5.24 23.79
C GLU A 73 4.88 4.59 22.42
N ILE A 74 4.19 3.43 22.39
CA ILE A 74 3.87 2.77 21.13
C ILE A 74 2.64 3.42 20.48
N ARG A 75 2.80 3.88 19.23
CA ARG A 75 1.68 4.40 18.42
C ARG A 75 0.98 3.28 17.63
N TRP A 76 -0.05 2.68 18.22
CA TRP A 76 -0.91 1.69 17.54
C TRP A 76 -1.89 2.35 16.57
N SER A 77 -2.03 1.79 15.37
CA SER A 77 -3.03 2.19 14.38
C SER A 77 -3.44 1.02 13.49
N LEU A 78 -4.67 1.06 12.97
CA LEU A 78 -5.20 0.11 11.99
C LEU A 78 -5.76 0.86 10.77
N ASP A 79 -5.33 0.47 9.58
CA ASP A 79 -5.75 1.04 8.30
C ASP A 79 -6.58 0.06 7.46
N LEU A 80 -7.84 0.41 7.22
CA LEU A 80 -8.80 -0.34 6.40
C LEU A 80 -9.09 0.41 5.09
N ARG A 81 -9.30 -0.32 3.99
CA ARG A 81 -9.70 0.26 2.69
C ARG A 81 -11.10 -0.23 2.35
N TRP A 82 -11.92 0.70 1.91
CA TRP A 82 -13.30 0.47 1.51
C TRP A 82 -13.45 0.87 0.04
N GLN A 83 -14.19 0.08 -0.74
CA GLN A 83 -14.45 0.37 -2.13
C GLN A 83 -15.87 -0.07 -2.52
N ASN A 84 -16.36 0.45 -3.65
CA ASN A 84 -17.59 -0.05 -4.25
C ASN A 84 -17.36 -1.52 -4.68
N PRO A 85 -18.18 -2.49 -4.23
CA PRO A 85 -18.03 -3.91 -4.58
C PRO A 85 -18.24 -4.20 -6.08
N GLU A 86 -18.84 -3.27 -6.85
CA GLU A 86 -18.99 -3.38 -8.30
C GLU A 86 -17.70 -3.01 -9.06
N LYS A 87 -16.66 -2.55 -8.37
CA LYS A 87 -15.35 -2.25 -8.95
C LYS A 87 -14.38 -3.41 -8.70
N SER A 88 -13.43 -3.58 -9.62
CA SER A 88 -12.38 -4.60 -9.53
C SER A 88 -11.58 -4.47 -8.23
N VAL A 89 -11.30 -5.59 -7.59
CA VAL A 89 -10.36 -5.69 -6.47
C VAL A 89 -8.91 -5.56 -6.95
N GLY A 90 -8.02 -5.17 -6.04
CA GLY A 90 -6.57 -5.14 -6.30
C GLY A 90 -5.99 -6.53 -6.59
N PHE A 91 -4.69 -6.59 -6.89
CA PHE A 91 -3.97 -7.85 -7.16
C PHE A 91 -4.60 -8.73 -8.26
N TYR A 92 -5.19 -8.11 -9.30
CA TYR A 92 -5.70 -8.83 -10.49
C TYR A 92 -6.72 -9.93 -10.18
N GLY A 93 -7.57 -9.73 -9.16
CA GLY A 93 -8.57 -10.74 -8.76
C GLY A 93 -7.97 -11.96 -8.06
N LEU A 94 -6.70 -11.92 -7.62
CA LEU A 94 -6.08 -13.01 -6.88
C LEU A 94 -6.86 -13.35 -5.60
N LYS A 95 -7.42 -12.32 -4.96
CA LYS A 95 -8.23 -12.43 -3.76
C LYS A 95 -9.34 -11.38 -3.79
N GLU A 96 -10.57 -11.84 -3.62
CA GLU A 96 -11.75 -10.98 -3.55
C GLU A 96 -11.81 -10.17 -2.25
N GLY A 97 -12.53 -9.06 -2.30
CA GLY A 97 -12.85 -8.24 -1.13
C GLY A 97 -13.94 -8.89 -0.27
N VAL A 98 -14.05 -8.43 0.98
CA VAL A 98 -15.14 -8.86 1.88
C VAL A 98 -16.31 -7.90 1.74
N LEU A 99 -17.47 -8.40 1.31
CA LEU A 99 -18.68 -7.59 1.24
C LEU A 99 -19.23 -7.34 2.65
N MET A 100 -19.07 -6.11 3.13
CA MET A 100 -19.47 -5.72 4.49
C MET A 100 -20.88 -5.12 4.56
N ARG A 101 -21.36 -4.48 3.49
CA ARG A 101 -22.66 -3.80 3.46
C ARG A 101 -23.18 -3.72 2.02
N SER A 102 -24.50 -3.83 1.85
CA SER A 102 -25.19 -3.53 0.59
C SER A 102 -26.59 -2.99 0.88
N ALA A 103 -27.01 -1.99 0.10
CA ALA A 103 -28.34 -1.40 0.20
C ALA A 103 -29.41 -2.26 -0.51
N LYS A 104 -29.04 -2.90 -1.63
CA LYS A 104 -29.95 -3.75 -2.43
C LYS A 104 -30.17 -5.11 -1.76
N ASN A 105 -29.10 -5.69 -1.23
CA ASN A 105 -29.10 -7.01 -0.59
C ASN A 105 -28.41 -6.89 0.79
N PRO A 106 -29.15 -6.54 1.86
CA PRO A 106 -28.57 -6.37 3.19
C PRO A 106 -27.72 -7.58 3.62
N VAL A 107 -26.50 -7.30 4.09
CA VAL A 107 -25.57 -8.34 4.52
C VAL A 107 -25.90 -8.74 5.96
N THR A 108 -26.37 -9.97 6.16
CA THR A 108 -26.75 -10.49 7.49
C THR A 108 -25.62 -11.29 8.16
N LYS A 109 -24.68 -11.82 7.36
CA LYS A 109 -23.50 -12.54 7.83
C LYS A 109 -22.30 -12.21 6.94
N ILE A 110 -21.18 -11.89 7.57
CA ILE A 110 -19.92 -11.64 6.85
C ILE A 110 -19.27 -12.99 6.50
N ASP A 111 -18.90 -13.17 5.22
CA ASP A 111 -18.23 -14.37 4.73
C ASP A 111 -16.72 -14.34 4.97
N TRP A 112 -16.33 -14.58 6.23
CA TRP A 112 -14.93 -14.70 6.61
C TRP A 112 -14.28 -15.98 6.07
N GLU A 113 -15.05 -17.05 5.91
CA GLU A 113 -14.55 -18.35 5.46
C GLU A 113 -14.11 -18.27 3.99
N GLY A 114 -14.97 -17.72 3.12
CA GLY A 114 -14.65 -17.48 1.71
C GLY A 114 -13.44 -16.57 1.55
N PHE A 115 -13.34 -15.50 2.34
CA PHE A 115 -12.20 -14.60 2.32
C PHE A 115 -10.89 -15.28 2.77
N ASN A 116 -10.91 -16.04 3.86
CA ASN A 116 -9.72 -16.68 4.42
C ASN A 116 -9.27 -17.92 3.65
N LYS A 117 -10.14 -18.52 2.84
CA LYS A 117 -9.82 -19.69 1.99
C LYS A 117 -8.68 -19.41 0.98
N VAL A 118 -8.47 -18.15 0.62
CA VAL A 118 -7.39 -17.75 -0.29
C VAL A 118 -6.23 -17.14 0.48
N ASP A 119 -5.14 -17.88 0.60
CA ASP A 119 -3.84 -17.32 0.96
C ASP A 119 -3.20 -16.70 -0.29
N ARG A 120 -3.19 -15.36 -0.33
CA ARG A 120 -2.64 -14.62 -1.48
C ARG A 120 -1.12 -14.69 -1.56
N TYR A 121 -0.43 -14.84 -0.42
CA TYR A 121 1.03 -14.85 -0.39
C TYR A 121 1.51 -16.16 -0.98
N ARG A 122 0.98 -17.29 -0.47
CA ARG A 122 1.25 -18.60 -1.03
C ARG A 122 0.86 -18.72 -2.50
N LYS A 123 -0.27 -18.15 -2.93
CA LYS A 123 -0.65 -18.20 -4.36
C LYS A 123 0.27 -17.35 -5.24
N ALA A 124 0.71 -16.19 -4.78
CA ALA A 124 1.68 -15.37 -5.51
C ALA A 124 3.05 -16.05 -5.58
N GLU A 125 3.43 -16.79 -4.54
CA GLU A 125 4.68 -17.57 -4.49
C GLU A 125 4.63 -18.88 -5.25
N LEU A 126 3.48 -19.52 -5.40
CA LEU A 126 3.34 -20.72 -6.26
C LEU A 126 3.60 -20.41 -7.75
N ASP A 127 3.44 -19.14 -8.17
CA ASP A 127 3.86 -18.66 -9.48
C ASP A 127 5.38 -18.37 -9.55
N SER A 128 6.06 -18.30 -8.39
CA SER A 128 7.52 -18.18 -8.27
C SER A 128 8.16 -19.58 -8.20
N LYS A 129 9.18 -19.83 -9.01
CA LYS A 129 9.84 -21.15 -9.10
C LYS A 129 10.72 -21.50 -7.90
N ASP A 130 10.96 -20.55 -7.00
CA ASP A 130 11.90 -20.69 -5.90
C ASP A 130 11.16 -21.03 -4.60
N LYS A 131 11.40 -22.25 -4.09
CA LYS A 131 11.01 -22.63 -2.73
C LYS A 131 11.95 -21.91 -1.76
N VAL A 132 11.59 -20.71 -1.33
CA VAL A 132 12.29 -20.04 -0.24
C VAL A 132 11.86 -20.72 1.07
N GLU A 133 12.84 -21.12 1.88
CA GLU A 133 12.59 -21.63 3.22
C GLU A 133 12.00 -20.49 4.06
N ASP A 134 10.82 -20.70 4.63
CA ASP A 134 10.03 -19.65 5.27
C ASP A 134 10.57 -19.40 6.69
N ASP A 135 11.55 -18.49 6.82
CA ASP A 135 12.01 -18.01 8.14
C ASP A 135 10.99 -17.01 8.69
N PRO A 136 10.29 -17.31 9.80
CA PRO A 136 9.25 -16.45 10.35
C PRO A 136 9.78 -15.10 10.88
N PHE A 137 11.09 -14.95 11.04
CA PHE A 137 11.73 -13.70 11.45
C PHE A 137 12.42 -12.97 10.30
N ASP A 138 12.27 -13.45 9.06
CA ASP A 138 12.77 -12.75 7.91
C ASP A 138 12.01 -11.43 7.70
N THR A 139 12.75 -10.33 7.76
CA THR A 139 12.21 -8.99 7.59
C THR A 139 12.36 -8.47 6.16
N ILE A 140 12.86 -9.29 5.23
CA ILE A 140 13.03 -8.91 3.83
C ILE A 140 11.69 -9.02 3.09
N ILE A 141 11.06 -7.85 2.89
CA ILE A 141 9.87 -7.72 2.05
C ILE A 141 10.27 -7.59 0.58
N VAL A 142 9.70 -8.44 -0.27
CA VAL A 142 9.80 -8.37 -1.72
C VAL A 142 8.47 -8.68 -2.38
N GLY A 143 8.24 -8.15 -3.58
CA GLY A 143 7.12 -8.55 -4.41
C GLY A 143 7.13 -7.92 -5.80
N PRO A 144 6.37 -8.48 -6.75
CA PRO A 144 6.37 -8.02 -8.15
C PRO A 144 5.94 -6.55 -8.27
N TRP A 145 5.14 -6.04 -7.33
CA TRP A 145 4.74 -4.64 -7.26
C TRP A 145 5.93 -3.67 -7.22
N MET A 146 7.06 -4.04 -6.60
CA MET A 146 8.25 -3.18 -6.51
C MET A 146 8.77 -2.77 -7.89
N LYS A 147 8.62 -3.64 -8.90
CA LYS A 147 9.04 -3.40 -10.29
C LYS A 147 8.22 -2.30 -11.00
N LYS A 148 7.13 -1.80 -10.39
CA LYS A 148 6.33 -0.70 -10.92
C LYS A 148 7.07 0.64 -10.87
N TRP A 149 8.03 0.77 -9.95
CA TRP A 149 8.76 2.01 -9.71
C TRP A 149 10.21 1.90 -10.16
N GLU A 150 10.77 3.02 -10.59
CA GLU A 150 12.19 3.11 -10.89
C GLU A 150 13.02 2.84 -9.63
N MET A 151 13.93 1.88 -9.72
CA MET A 151 14.84 1.51 -8.64
C MET A 151 16.06 2.43 -8.63
N THR A 152 16.11 3.33 -7.66
CA THR A 152 17.14 4.37 -7.48
C THR A 152 18.13 4.06 -6.36
N HIS A 153 17.80 3.08 -5.50
CA HIS A 153 18.67 2.62 -4.41
C HIS A 153 18.66 1.10 -4.37
N THR A 154 19.82 0.53 -4.03
CA THR A 154 20.00 -0.92 -3.87
C THR A 154 20.17 -1.26 -2.40
N ASN A 155 19.43 -2.27 -1.92
CA ASN A 155 19.51 -2.81 -0.58
C ASN A 155 19.10 -4.30 -0.57
N ARG A 156 19.09 -4.92 0.62
CA ARG A 156 18.72 -6.34 0.81
C ARG A 156 17.38 -6.74 0.19
N HIS A 157 16.42 -5.82 0.10
CA HIS A 157 15.10 -6.05 -0.51
C HIS A 157 15.20 -6.09 -2.04
N THR A 158 15.86 -5.10 -2.65
CA THR A 158 16.04 -5.06 -4.11
C THR A 158 16.96 -6.18 -4.59
N ASP A 159 17.97 -6.55 -3.79
CA ASP A 159 18.88 -7.66 -4.10
C ASP A 159 18.10 -8.98 -4.16
N ARG A 160 17.24 -9.24 -3.17
CA ARG A 160 16.37 -10.41 -3.19
C ARG A 160 15.38 -10.37 -4.35
N LEU A 161 14.80 -9.21 -4.66
CA LEU A 161 13.92 -9.05 -5.82
C LEU A 161 14.63 -9.41 -7.13
N ASN A 162 15.87 -8.97 -7.30
CA ASN A 162 16.68 -9.23 -8.49
C ASN A 162 17.15 -10.69 -8.58
N SER A 163 17.36 -11.36 -7.44
CA SER A 163 17.69 -12.79 -7.41
C SER A 163 16.51 -13.70 -7.75
N ARG A 164 15.27 -13.22 -7.56
CA ARG A 164 14.06 -14.00 -7.83
C ARG A 164 13.70 -13.95 -9.31
N ASN A 165 13.43 -15.13 -9.88
CA ASN A 165 12.93 -15.26 -11.25
C ASN A 165 11.40 -15.06 -11.29
N ASP A 166 10.91 -14.00 -10.62
CA ASP A 166 9.48 -13.74 -10.44
C ASP A 166 8.85 -13.19 -11.72
N SER A 167 7.65 -13.69 -12.01
CA SER A 167 6.80 -13.26 -13.13
C SER A 167 6.57 -11.74 -13.15
N THR A 168 6.26 -11.23 -14.34
CA THR A 168 6.02 -9.82 -14.59
C THR A 168 4.88 -9.27 -13.73
N TRP A 169 4.99 -8.02 -13.27
CA TRP A 169 3.90 -7.34 -12.55
C TRP A 169 2.60 -7.24 -13.38
N HIS A 170 2.71 -7.29 -14.71
CA HIS A 170 1.57 -7.44 -15.61
C HIS A 170 1.23 -8.92 -15.82
N LYS A 171 -0.01 -9.32 -15.53
CA LYS A 171 -0.68 -10.31 -16.40
C LYS A 171 -1.02 -9.61 -17.71
N ALA A 172 -0.75 -10.29 -18.83
CA ALA A 172 -1.31 -9.95 -20.14
C ALA A 172 -2.84 -9.88 -20.10
#